data_AF-A0A543K396-F1
#
_entry.id   AF-A0A543K396-F1
#
_cell.length_a   1.000
_cell.length_b   1.000
_cell.length_c   1.000
_cell.angle_alpha   90.00
_cell.angle_beta   90.00
_cell.angle_gamma   90.00
#
_symmetry.space_group_name_H-M   'P 1'
#
loop_
_entity.id
_entity.type
_entity.pdbx_description
1 polymer ?
#
loop_
_entity_poly.entity_id
_entity_poly.type
_entity_poly.pdbx_seq_one_letter_code
_entity_poly.pdbx_strand_id
1 'polypeptide(L)'
;MTSTAELTRHPKLTFTAIDDLTTEARFSMDGWGSDIVCKYWKVENHGRSDPWRYELETIEGKGGVFCHPSEDGCRLAIVRHLIYFGLIDIPQDNQHLDARNTAIAVTTQAAREQMAGPRIGDFIEMTDGSLQRFCNKTKHGMQTTEGGSFHVTSTGTASYSGGLNPPQMMERIEDTGATKRGRFWFFSHAIAGAGRGVDVFLPCRVYRLTELSMTEEEARNHPAARGMAEFWGENHPDHLRQIAKLMEGRL
;
A
#
# COMPACT_ATOMS: atom_id res chain seq x y z
N MET A 1 0.95 -7.03 -25.03
CA MET A 1 1.33 -6.38 -23.76
C MET A 1 0.09 -5.69 -23.24
N THR A 2 -0.75 -6.39 -22.48
CA THR A 2 -1.80 -5.73 -21.70
C THR A 2 -1.23 -5.53 -20.30
N SER A 3 -0.67 -4.33 -20.15
CA SER A 3 -0.15 -3.76 -18.90
C SER A 3 -1.16 -2.72 -18.41
N THR A 4 -0.91 -2.17 -17.23
CA THR A 4 -1.66 -1.07 -16.57
C THR A 4 -2.06 0.11 -17.50
N ALA A 5 -1.50 0.21 -18.71
CA ALA A 5 -1.91 1.11 -19.79
C ALA A 5 -3.39 1.00 -20.22
N GLU A 6 -4.09 -0.11 -19.96
CA GLU A 6 -5.54 -0.12 -20.20
C GLU A 6 -6.31 0.73 -19.19
N LEU A 7 -5.80 0.88 -17.97
CA LEU A 7 -6.42 1.75 -16.95
C LEU A 7 -6.30 3.24 -17.31
N THR A 8 -5.33 3.63 -18.15
CA THR A 8 -5.22 5.00 -18.65
C THR A 8 -6.21 5.33 -19.78
N ARG A 9 -7.00 4.33 -20.24
CA ARG A 9 -8.04 4.50 -21.27
C ARG A 9 -9.46 4.53 -20.68
N HIS A 10 -9.58 4.85 -19.39
CA HIS A 10 -10.88 4.97 -18.75
C HIS A 10 -11.74 6.02 -19.47
N PRO A 11 -13.03 5.76 -19.76
CA PRO A 11 -13.86 6.64 -20.61
C PRO A 11 -14.03 8.05 -20.05
N LYS A 12 -13.93 8.22 -18.73
CA LYS A 12 -14.00 9.53 -18.07
C LYS A 12 -12.65 10.24 -17.94
N LEU A 13 -11.55 9.60 -18.32
CA LEU A 13 -10.20 10.14 -18.19
C LEU A 13 -9.64 10.53 -19.55
N THR A 14 -9.31 11.80 -19.73
CA THR A 14 -8.67 12.31 -20.94
C THR A 14 -7.28 12.85 -20.64
N PHE A 15 -6.39 12.79 -21.63
CA PHE A 15 -5.05 13.36 -21.57
C PHE A 15 -4.90 14.33 -22.73
N THR A 16 -4.71 15.61 -22.44
CA THR A 16 -4.68 16.69 -23.43
C THR A 16 -3.40 17.50 -23.28
N ALA A 17 -2.61 17.61 -24.35
CA ALA A 17 -1.47 18.50 -24.37
C ALA A 17 -1.96 19.96 -24.28
N ILE A 18 -1.46 20.71 -23.30
CA ILE A 18 -1.78 22.13 -23.12
C ILE A 18 -0.68 23.03 -23.69
N ASP A 19 0.55 22.53 -23.74
CA ASP A 19 1.71 23.11 -24.40
C ASP A 19 2.68 22.00 -24.83
N ASP A 20 3.84 22.38 -25.38
CA ASP A 20 4.84 21.44 -25.92
C ASP A 20 5.45 20.49 -24.87
N LEU A 21 5.37 20.84 -23.58
CA LEU A 21 6.01 20.10 -22.49
C LEU A 21 5.04 19.58 -21.43
N THR A 22 3.80 20.07 -21.43
CA THR A 22 2.81 19.81 -20.38
C THR A 22 1.56 19.17 -20.93
N THR A 23 1.11 18.11 -20.25
CA THR A 23 -0.15 17.43 -20.50
C THR A 23 -1.04 17.52 -19.27
N GLU A 24 -2.29 17.90 -19.49
CA GLU A 24 -3.36 17.85 -18.50
C GLU A 24 -4.05 16.49 -18.58
N ALA A 25 -4.26 15.86 -17.43
CA ALA A 25 -5.07 14.67 -17.27
C ALA A 25 -6.37 15.04 -16.54
N ARG A 26 -7.50 14.94 -17.21
CA ARG A 26 -8.80 15.36 -16.69
C ARG A 26 -9.72 14.16 -16.50
N PHE A 27 -10.23 13.99 -15.29
CA PHE A 27 -11.26 13.02 -14.95
C PHE A 27 -12.61 13.72 -14.79
N SER A 28 -13.56 13.41 -15.67
CA SER A 28 -14.92 13.94 -15.64
C SER A 28 -15.68 13.45 -14.41
N MET A 29 -16.20 14.38 -13.61
CA MET A 29 -17.11 14.06 -12.50
C MET A 29 -18.58 13.97 -12.95
N ASP A 30 -18.85 14.09 -14.26
CA ASP A 30 -20.19 14.00 -14.87
C ASP A 30 -21.23 14.91 -14.17
N GLY A 31 -20.80 16.10 -13.74
CA GLY A 31 -21.65 17.08 -13.06
C GLY A 31 -21.78 16.91 -11.55
N TRP A 32 -21.15 15.90 -10.93
CA TRP A 32 -21.11 15.70 -9.47
C TRP A 32 -20.06 16.58 -8.75
N GLY A 33 -19.76 17.75 -9.29
CA GLY A 33 -18.72 18.65 -8.80
C GLY A 33 -17.82 19.16 -9.92
N SER A 34 -16.69 19.75 -9.55
CA SER A 34 -15.63 20.07 -10.51
C SER A 34 -14.92 18.79 -10.94
N ASP A 35 -14.54 18.74 -12.22
CA ASP A 35 -13.63 17.70 -12.72
C ASP A 35 -12.34 17.68 -11.92
N ILE A 36 -11.74 16.49 -11.82
CA ILE A 36 -10.41 16.32 -11.24
C ILE A 36 -9.37 16.51 -12.35
N VAL A 37 -8.42 17.42 -12.13
CA VAL A 37 -7.41 17.88 -13.05
C VAL A 37 -6.02 17.65 -12.46
N CYS A 38 -5.33 16.64 -12.98
CA CYS A 38 -3.92 16.40 -12.71
C CYS A 38 -3.08 16.88 -13.89
N LYS A 39 -1.77 17.03 -13.70
CA LYS A 39 -0.85 17.45 -14.77
C LYS A 39 0.42 16.63 -14.75
N TYR A 40 1.09 16.53 -15.88
CA TYR A 40 2.48 16.11 -15.92
C TYR A 40 3.24 16.87 -17.00
N TRP A 41 4.52 17.08 -16.76
CA TRP A 41 5.37 17.83 -17.68
C TRP A 41 6.80 17.32 -17.65
N LYS A 42 7.50 17.55 -18.75
CA LYS A 42 8.93 17.25 -18.86
C LYS A 42 9.73 18.46 -18.41
N VAL A 43 10.71 18.22 -17.54
CA VAL A 43 11.66 19.23 -17.10
C VAL A 43 13.01 18.92 -17.74
N GLU A 44 13.54 19.89 -18.47
CA GLU A 44 14.92 19.82 -18.95
C GLU A 44 15.86 19.95 -17.74
N ASN A 45 16.50 18.84 -17.37
CA ASN A 45 17.44 18.83 -16.26
C ASN A 45 18.64 17.97 -16.63
N HIS A 46 19.71 18.63 -17.07
CA HIS A 46 20.99 17.99 -17.35
C HIS A 46 21.60 17.50 -16.02
N GLY A 47 21.48 16.20 -15.72
CA GLY A 47 22.17 15.54 -14.60
C GLY A 47 21.31 14.85 -13.54
N ARG A 48 19.97 14.81 -13.66
CA ARG A 48 19.09 13.99 -12.80
C ARG A 48 18.43 12.86 -13.59
N SER A 49 18.17 11.73 -12.92
CA SER A 49 17.55 10.53 -13.51
C SER A 49 16.06 10.68 -13.85
N ASP A 50 15.39 11.69 -13.28
CA ASP A 50 13.93 11.80 -13.31
C ASP A 50 13.50 13.06 -14.07
N PRO A 51 13.36 12.98 -15.41
CA PRO A 51 13.05 14.14 -16.24
C PRO A 51 11.57 14.54 -16.22
N TRP A 52 10.68 13.73 -15.63
CA TRP A 52 9.25 14.04 -15.59
C TRP A 52 8.81 14.52 -14.21
N ARG A 53 7.84 15.42 -14.21
CA ARG A 53 7.09 15.85 -13.03
C ARG A 53 5.62 15.56 -13.25
N TYR A 54 4.91 15.36 -12.16
CA TYR A 54 3.46 15.29 -12.18
C TYR A 54 2.88 15.94 -10.93
N GLU A 55 1.70 16.51 -11.09
CA GLU A 55 0.91 17.13 -10.06
C GLU A 55 -0.42 16.38 -9.96
N LEU A 56 -0.71 15.90 -8.75
CA LEU A 56 -1.97 15.25 -8.42
C LEU A 56 -2.88 16.29 -7.76
N GLU A 57 -4.12 16.41 -8.24
CA GLU A 57 -5.12 17.22 -7.57
C GLU A 57 -5.31 16.75 -6.13
N THR A 58 -5.51 17.71 -5.23
CA THR A 58 -5.69 17.42 -3.81
C THR A 58 -7.11 16.94 -3.55
N ILE A 59 -7.25 15.65 -3.25
CA ILE A 59 -8.53 15.03 -2.85
C ILE A 59 -8.38 14.63 -1.39
N GLU A 60 -9.29 15.09 -0.52
CA GLU A 60 -9.27 14.84 0.92
C GLU A 60 -7.90 15.14 1.57
N GLY A 61 -7.25 16.22 1.12
CA GLY A 61 -5.94 16.64 1.63
C GLY A 61 -4.73 15.84 1.11
N LYS A 62 -4.92 14.87 0.21
CA LYS A 62 -3.81 14.14 -0.42
C LYS A 62 -3.68 14.53 -1.90
N GLY A 63 -2.45 14.85 -2.30
CA GLY A 63 -2.09 15.31 -3.64
C GLY A 63 -0.69 15.92 -3.62
N GLY A 64 -0.39 16.74 -4.61
CA GLY A 64 0.85 17.51 -4.67
C GLY A 64 1.74 17.15 -5.85
N VAL A 65 2.98 17.66 -5.82
CA VAL A 65 3.93 17.59 -6.93
C VAL A 65 5.02 16.56 -6.66
N PHE A 66 5.27 15.72 -7.66
CA PHE A 66 6.18 14.57 -7.59
C PHE A 66 7.04 14.47 -8.86
N CYS A 67 8.01 13.56 -8.86
CA CYS A 67 8.84 13.24 -10.02
C CYS A 67 8.71 11.78 -10.46
N HIS A 68 8.98 11.53 -11.73
CA HIS A 68 9.04 10.18 -12.28
C HIS A 68 10.14 10.07 -13.38
N PRO A 69 10.76 8.89 -13.56
CA PRO A 69 11.70 8.65 -14.66
C PRO A 69 11.09 8.70 -16.07
N SER A 70 9.80 8.44 -16.21
CA SER A 70 9.09 8.31 -17.49
C SER A 70 7.71 8.95 -17.50
N GLU A 71 7.27 9.37 -18.68
CA GLU A 71 5.92 9.90 -18.94
C GLU A 71 4.83 8.91 -18.56
N ASP A 72 4.96 7.67 -19.03
CA ASP A 72 3.98 6.62 -18.76
C ASP A 72 3.77 6.41 -17.26
N GLY A 73 4.83 6.52 -16.45
CA GLY A 73 4.68 6.40 -15.01
C GLY A 73 4.00 7.58 -14.35
N CYS A 74 4.11 8.80 -14.90
CA CYS A 74 3.27 9.93 -14.48
C CYS A 74 1.79 9.62 -14.73
N ARG A 75 1.46 9.14 -15.94
CA ARG A 75 0.08 8.76 -16.30
C ARG A 75 -0.47 7.67 -15.37
N LEU A 76 0.35 6.67 -15.07
CA LEU A 76 -0.01 5.61 -14.13
C LEU A 76 -0.18 6.13 -12.70
N ALA A 77 0.67 7.06 -12.24
CA ALA A 77 0.53 7.67 -10.93
C ALA A 77 -0.81 8.41 -10.78
N ILE A 78 -1.22 9.14 -11.82
CA ILE A 78 -2.52 9.83 -11.87
C ILE A 78 -3.68 8.83 -11.79
N VAL A 79 -3.66 7.77 -12.61
CA VAL A 79 -4.71 6.73 -12.55
C VAL A 79 -4.76 6.07 -11.18
N ARG A 80 -3.62 5.78 -10.57
CA ARG A 80 -3.54 5.19 -9.22
C ARG A 80 -4.12 6.09 -8.15
N HIS A 81 -3.96 7.41 -8.29
CA HIS A 81 -4.58 8.40 -7.42
C HIS A 81 -6.11 8.35 -7.52
N LEU A 82 -6.64 8.32 -8.73
CA LEU A 82 -8.10 8.21 -8.97
C LEU A 82 -8.67 6.89 -8.45
N ILE A 83 -7.95 5.77 -8.62
CA ILE A 83 -8.33 4.48 -8.02
C ILE A 83 -8.33 4.54 -6.50
N TYR A 84 -7.32 5.18 -5.90
CA TYR A 84 -7.21 5.29 -4.44
C TYR A 84 -8.44 5.99 -3.83
N PHE A 85 -8.95 7.02 -4.50
CA PHE A 85 -10.15 7.75 -4.10
C PHE A 85 -11.46 7.15 -4.62
N GLY A 86 -11.42 5.95 -5.22
CA GLY A 86 -12.62 5.26 -5.69
C GLY A 86 -13.31 5.93 -6.89
N LEU A 87 -12.63 6.83 -7.59
CA LEU A 87 -13.15 7.49 -8.79
C LEU A 87 -13.05 6.59 -10.03
N ILE A 88 -12.02 5.73 -10.07
CA ILE A 88 -11.89 4.66 -11.05
C ILE A 88 -12.05 3.33 -10.32
N ASP A 89 -13.03 2.54 -10.77
CA ASP A 89 -13.21 1.20 -10.27
C ASP A 89 -12.02 0.31 -10.62
N ILE A 90 -11.64 -0.52 -9.66
CA ILE A 90 -10.65 -1.57 -9.86
C ILE A 90 -11.33 -2.71 -10.63
N PRO A 91 -10.75 -3.21 -11.73
CA PRO A 91 -11.28 -4.41 -12.37
C PRO A 91 -11.22 -5.59 -11.40
N GLN A 92 -12.37 -6.10 -10.98
CA GLN A 92 -12.49 -7.09 -9.88
C GLN A 92 -11.75 -8.41 -10.18
N ASP A 93 -11.56 -8.71 -11.45
CA ASP A 93 -11.00 -9.94 -12.01
C ASP A 93 -9.60 -9.76 -12.63
N ASN A 94 -9.02 -8.56 -12.52
CA ASN A 94 -7.79 -8.20 -13.23
C ASN A 94 -7.86 -8.38 -14.76
N GLN A 95 -9.02 -8.14 -15.39
CA GLN A 95 -9.19 -8.23 -16.85
C GLN A 95 -8.19 -7.38 -17.67
N HIS A 96 -7.52 -6.40 -17.06
CA HIS A 96 -6.47 -5.58 -17.69
C HIS A 96 -5.14 -6.31 -17.92
N LEU A 97 -5.00 -7.55 -17.45
CA LEU A 97 -3.78 -8.35 -17.59
C LEU A 97 -3.80 -9.18 -18.88
N ASP A 98 -2.66 -9.31 -19.57
CA ASP A 98 -2.53 -10.36 -20.58
C ASP A 98 -2.56 -11.78 -19.97
N ALA A 99 -2.71 -12.79 -20.82
CA ALA A 99 -2.80 -14.19 -20.40
C ALA A 99 -1.61 -14.65 -19.53
N ARG A 100 -0.39 -14.14 -19.79
CA ARG A 100 0.80 -14.51 -19.01
C ARG A 100 0.77 -13.88 -17.62
N ASN A 101 0.43 -12.59 -17.54
CA ASN A 101 0.28 -11.90 -16.27
C ASN A 101 -0.92 -12.43 -15.47
N THR A 102 -1.99 -12.84 -16.15
CA THR A 102 -3.14 -13.50 -15.53
C THR A 102 -2.73 -14.81 -14.86
N ALA A 103 -1.95 -15.65 -15.53
CA ALA A 103 -1.44 -16.90 -14.93
C ALA A 103 -0.56 -16.65 -13.68
N ILE A 104 0.23 -15.58 -13.68
CA ILE A 104 1.01 -15.15 -12.51
C ILE A 104 0.09 -14.70 -11.38
N ALA A 105 -0.94 -13.89 -11.68
CA ALA A 105 -1.90 -13.42 -10.70
C ALA A 105 -2.66 -14.57 -10.03
N VAL A 106 -3.14 -15.55 -10.81
CA VAL A 106 -3.82 -16.76 -10.30
C VAL A 106 -2.92 -17.57 -9.38
N THR A 107 -1.69 -17.87 -9.83
CA THR A 107 -0.71 -18.63 -9.02
C THR A 107 -0.38 -17.90 -7.72
N THR A 108 -0.16 -16.59 -7.81
CA THR A 108 0.14 -15.74 -6.66
C THR A 108 -1.01 -15.71 -5.66
N GLN A 109 -2.25 -15.58 -6.14
CA GLN A 109 -3.44 -15.58 -5.30
C GLN A 109 -3.56 -16.92 -4.54
N ALA A 110 -3.49 -18.04 -5.25
CA ALA A 110 -3.59 -19.37 -4.63
C ALA A 110 -2.51 -19.57 -3.55
N ALA A 111 -1.27 -19.16 -3.82
CA ALA A 111 -0.19 -19.24 -2.83
C ALA A 111 -0.46 -18.37 -1.59
N ARG A 112 -1.02 -17.15 -1.78
CA ARG A 112 -1.39 -16.27 -0.66
C ARG A 112 -2.47 -16.88 0.21
N GLU A 113 -3.47 -17.52 -0.37
CA GLU A 113 -4.60 -18.09 0.35
C GLU A 113 -4.16 -19.20 1.33
N GLN A 114 -3.06 -19.90 1.04
CA GLN A 114 -2.48 -20.91 1.92
C GLN A 114 -1.71 -20.34 3.13
N MET A 115 -1.41 -19.04 3.15
CA MET A 115 -0.66 -18.43 4.26
C MET A 115 -1.57 -18.22 5.48
N ALA A 116 -1.11 -18.68 6.64
CA ALA A 116 -1.80 -18.49 7.92
C ALA A 116 -1.55 -17.09 8.52
N GLY A 117 -2.53 -16.59 9.26
CA GLY A 117 -2.45 -15.31 9.99
C GLY A 117 -2.41 -14.06 9.10
N PRO A 118 -2.14 -12.88 9.67
CA PRO A 118 -2.03 -11.62 8.94
C PRO A 118 -0.82 -11.60 8.02
N ARG A 119 -1.02 -11.13 6.78
CA ARG A 119 0.00 -11.12 5.73
C ARG A 119 0.32 -9.69 5.32
N ILE A 120 1.52 -9.48 4.78
CA ILE A 120 1.88 -8.19 4.18
C ILE A 120 0.89 -7.86 3.06
N GLY A 121 0.33 -6.66 3.14
CA GLY A 121 -0.70 -6.13 2.27
C GLY A 121 -2.14 -6.40 2.71
N ASP A 122 -2.40 -7.23 3.72
CA ASP A 122 -3.75 -7.35 4.32
C ASP A 122 -4.15 -6.03 5.01
N PHE A 123 -5.45 -5.81 5.17
CA PHE A 123 -6.01 -4.58 5.73
C PHE A 123 -6.22 -4.70 7.25
N ILE A 124 -6.15 -3.58 7.95
CA ILE A 124 -6.53 -3.47 9.35
C ILE A 124 -7.34 -2.19 9.59
N GLU A 125 -8.51 -2.33 10.21
CA GLU A 125 -9.29 -1.24 10.78
C GLU A 125 -8.64 -0.80 12.10
N MET A 126 -8.16 0.43 12.14
CA MET A 126 -7.58 1.03 13.33
C MET A 126 -8.69 1.48 14.30
N THR A 127 -8.32 1.78 15.55
CA THR A 127 -9.28 2.17 16.60
C THR A 127 -9.95 3.53 16.34
N ASP A 128 -9.33 4.39 15.53
CA ASP A 128 -9.90 5.65 15.04
C ASP A 128 -10.80 5.47 13.79
N GLY A 129 -11.00 4.23 13.34
CA GLY A 129 -11.75 3.88 12.14
C GLY A 129 -10.98 4.01 10.83
N SER A 130 -9.72 4.49 10.87
CA SER A 130 -8.88 4.53 9.66
C SER A 130 -8.55 3.13 9.17
N LEU A 131 -8.49 2.96 7.84
CA LEU A 131 -8.12 1.69 7.22
C LEU A 131 -6.65 1.73 6.78
N GLN A 132 -5.83 0.88 7.38
CA GLN A 132 -4.41 0.75 7.06
C GLN A 132 -4.10 -0.63 6.46
N ARG A 133 -2.86 -0.82 6.02
CA ARG A 133 -2.37 -2.12 5.54
C ARG A 133 -1.15 -2.58 6.32
N PHE A 134 -1.03 -3.88 6.56
CA PHE A 134 0.18 -4.45 7.14
C PHE A 134 1.34 -4.35 6.15
N CYS A 135 2.45 -3.76 6.56
CA CYS A 135 3.56 -3.42 5.70
C CYS A 135 4.89 -4.09 6.10
N ASN A 136 5.02 -4.50 7.37
CA ASN A 136 6.15 -5.29 7.83
C ASN A 136 5.74 -6.19 9.00
N LYS A 137 6.38 -7.35 9.13
CA LYS A 137 6.24 -8.24 10.30
C LYS A 137 7.46 -8.07 11.19
N THR A 138 7.24 -7.77 12.46
CA THR A 138 8.29 -7.71 13.48
C THR A 138 8.29 -8.97 14.33
N LYS A 139 9.22 -9.07 15.28
CA LYS A 139 9.27 -10.19 16.24
C LYS A 139 8.00 -10.28 17.10
N HIS A 140 7.35 -9.15 17.38
CA HIS A 140 6.25 -9.05 18.37
C HIS A 140 4.95 -8.48 17.80
N GLY A 141 4.90 -8.17 16.50
CA GLY A 141 3.76 -7.45 15.95
C GLY A 141 3.82 -7.23 14.45
N MET A 142 2.88 -6.44 13.96
CA MET A 142 2.77 -6.05 12.56
C MET A 142 2.84 -4.52 12.46
N GLN A 143 3.76 -3.99 11.65
CA GLN A 143 3.72 -2.58 11.29
C GLN A 143 2.66 -2.34 10.23
N THR A 144 2.07 -1.16 10.30
CA THR A 144 1.02 -0.72 9.39
C THR A 144 1.48 0.49 8.57
N THR A 145 0.69 0.84 7.56
CA THR A 145 0.91 2.02 6.73
C THR A 145 -0.40 2.51 6.13
N GLU A 146 -0.49 3.81 5.88
CA GLU A 146 -1.61 4.45 5.18
C GLU A 146 -1.44 4.45 3.65
N GLY A 147 -0.26 4.08 3.14
CA GLY A 147 0.05 4.14 1.72
C GLY A 147 1.38 3.48 1.35
N GLY A 148 1.82 3.66 0.10
CA GLY A 148 3.06 3.10 -0.41
C GLY A 148 2.86 1.95 -1.40
N SER A 149 3.91 1.17 -1.60
CA SER A 149 4.01 0.19 -2.69
C SER A 149 4.18 -1.23 -2.17
N PHE A 150 3.40 -2.17 -2.70
CA PHE A 150 3.43 -3.58 -2.32
C PHE A 150 3.79 -4.44 -3.52
N HIS A 151 5.00 -4.98 -3.53
CA HIS A 151 5.45 -5.93 -4.54
C HIS A 151 5.11 -7.34 -4.10
N VAL A 152 4.41 -8.12 -4.93
CA VAL A 152 4.05 -9.51 -4.64
C VAL A 152 4.83 -10.47 -5.54
N THR A 153 5.17 -11.64 -5.01
CA THR A 153 5.88 -12.70 -5.75
C THR A 153 4.98 -13.88 -6.03
N SER A 154 5.39 -14.78 -6.93
CA SER A 154 4.63 -16.01 -7.24
C SER A 154 4.47 -16.96 -6.05
N THR A 155 5.25 -16.79 -4.97
CA THR A 155 5.07 -17.56 -3.72
C THR A 155 4.00 -16.94 -2.81
N GLY A 156 3.34 -15.87 -3.25
CA GLY A 156 2.33 -15.14 -2.51
C GLY A 156 2.90 -14.15 -1.49
N THR A 157 4.18 -14.25 -1.14
CA THR A 157 4.83 -13.28 -0.25
C THR A 157 4.88 -11.90 -0.88
N ALA A 158 4.77 -10.86 -0.06
CA ALA A 158 4.85 -9.48 -0.49
C ALA A 158 5.91 -8.70 0.29
N SER A 159 6.60 -7.80 -0.40
CA SER A 159 7.47 -6.79 0.18
C SER A 159 6.84 -5.41 0.05
N TYR A 160 7.23 -4.50 0.94
CA TYR A 160 6.69 -3.16 1.03
C TYR A 160 7.79 -2.10 0.86
N SER A 161 7.43 -0.96 0.27
CA SER A 161 8.28 0.24 0.25
C SER A 161 7.44 1.49 0.51
N GLY A 162 7.85 2.27 1.51
CA GLY A 162 7.19 3.50 1.95
C GLY A 162 7.37 3.76 3.44
N GLY A 163 6.54 4.66 4.00
CA GLY A 163 6.56 5.02 5.41
C GLY A 163 5.98 3.93 6.31
N LEU A 164 6.62 3.70 7.46
CA LEU A 164 6.24 2.69 8.44
C LEU A 164 5.62 3.34 9.67
N ASN A 165 4.40 2.92 10.04
CA ASN A 165 3.82 3.25 11.34
C ASN A 165 4.38 2.32 12.44
N PRO A 166 4.21 2.68 13.72
CA PRO A 166 4.58 1.81 14.84
C PRO A 166 3.92 0.43 14.75
N PRO A 167 4.60 -0.65 15.18
CA PRO A 167 4.04 -1.99 15.16
C PRO A 167 2.87 -2.12 16.14
N GLN A 168 1.82 -2.79 15.68
CA GLN A 168 0.68 -3.23 16.49
C GLN A 168 0.94 -4.63 17.05
N MET A 169 0.57 -4.85 18.31
CA MET A 169 0.68 -6.15 18.98
C MET A 169 -0.17 -7.21 18.27
N MET A 170 0.35 -8.43 18.15
CA MET A 170 -0.40 -9.55 17.53
C MET A 170 -1.69 -9.86 18.29
N GLU A 171 -1.65 -9.73 19.61
CA GLU A 171 -2.75 -9.97 20.55
C GLU A 171 -3.93 -9.02 20.35
N ARG A 172 -3.70 -7.88 19.68
CA ARG A 172 -4.72 -6.87 19.36
C ARG A 172 -5.31 -7.04 17.97
N ILE A 173 -4.83 -7.99 17.17
CA ILE A 173 -5.22 -8.14 15.78
C ILE A 173 -6.26 -9.25 15.67
N GLU A 174 -7.51 -8.87 15.46
CA GLU A 174 -8.64 -9.79 15.29
C GLU A 174 -8.98 -9.97 13.80
N ASP A 175 -9.13 -11.21 13.34
CA ASP A 175 -9.60 -11.49 11.98
C ASP A 175 -11.12 -11.27 11.90
N THR A 176 -11.57 -10.38 11.03
CA THR A 176 -13.01 -10.08 10.88
C THR A 176 -13.72 -11.10 9.99
N GLY A 177 -12.98 -11.98 9.29
CA GLY A 177 -13.50 -12.86 8.25
C GLY A 177 -13.84 -12.15 6.93
N ALA A 178 -13.79 -10.82 6.88
CA ALA A 178 -14.05 -10.05 5.68
C ALA A 178 -12.82 -10.02 4.75
N THR A 179 -13.07 -9.79 3.46
CA THR A 179 -12.01 -9.58 2.47
C THR A 179 -12.27 -8.33 1.64
N LYS A 180 -11.17 -7.68 1.23
CA LYS A 180 -11.18 -6.50 0.34
C LYS A 180 -10.06 -6.66 -0.68
N ARG A 181 -10.26 -6.15 -1.91
CA ARG A 181 -9.19 -6.15 -2.92
C ARG A 181 -8.10 -5.16 -2.53
N GLY A 182 -6.89 -5.66 -2.34
CA GLY A 182 -5.69 -4.86 -2.13
C GLY A 182 -4.89 -4.73 -3.41
N ARG A 183 -4.38 -3.52 -3.69
CA ARG A 183 -3.46 -3.29 -4.80
C ARG A 183 -2.07 -3.82 -4.47
N PHE A 184 -1.49 -4.57 -5.40
CA PHE A 184 -0.10 -5.00 -5.44
C PHE A 184 0.46 -4.72 -6.83
N TRP A 185 1.74 -5.00 -7.01
CA TRP A 185 2.32 -5.12 -8.35
C TRP A 185 3.33 -6.27 -8.39
N PHE A 186 3.57 -6.80 -9.58
CA PHE A 186 4.65 -7.75 -9.86
C PHE A 186 5.34 -7.38 -11.18
N PHE A 187 6.43 -8.06 -11.50
CA PHE A 187 7.10 -7.90 -12.79
C PHE A 187 6.37 -8.60 -13.92
N SER A 188 6.07 -7.87 -14.99
CA SER A 188 5.42 -8.37 -16.21
C SER A 188 6.13 -9.59 -16.75
N HIS A 189 5.36 -10.66 -16.94
CA HIS A 189 5.80 -11.98 -17.40
C HIS A 189 6.91 -12.59 -16.54
N ALA A 190 6.96 -12.24 -15.25
CA ALA A 190 8.00 -12.65 -14.30
C ALA A 190 9.43 -12.24 -14.70
N ILE A 191 9.58 -11.18 -15.50
CA ILE A 191 10.88 -10.65 -15.92
C ILE A 191 11.13 -9.34 -15.19
N ALA A 192 12.11 -9.36 -14.28
CA ALA A 192 12.54 -8.17 -13.54
C ALA A 192 13.08 -7.08 -14.49
N GLY A 193 12.78 -5.81 -14.18
CA GLY A 193 13.30 -4.68 -14.94
C GLY A 193 12.52 -3.39 -14.72
N ALA A 194 13.20 -2.26 -14.95
CA ALA A 194 12.57 -0.94 -14.92
C ALA A 194 11.42 -0.87 -15.92
N GLY A 195 10.31 -0.23 -15.52
CA GLY A 195 9.11 -0.10 -16.36
C GLY A 195 8.32 -1.40 -16.56
N ARG A 196 8.71 -2.52 -15.93
CA ARG A 196 8.01 -3.80 -16.05
C ARG A 196 7.00 -4.07 -14.94
N GLY A 197 6.79 -3.14 -14.02
CA GLY A 197 5.79 -3.30 -12.96
C GLY A 197 4.37 -3.31 -13.52
N VAL A 198 3.58 -4.31 -13.14
CA VAL A 198 2.17 -4.44 -13.52
C VAL A 198 1.34 -4.49 -12.24
N ASP A 199 0.32 -3.64 -12.16
CA ASP A 199 -0.58 -3.62 -11.02
C ASP A 199 -1.51 -4.83 -11.06
N VAL A 200 -1.72 -5.46 -9.91
CA VAL A 200 -2.63 -6.59 -9.70
C VAL A 200 -3.41 -6.38 -8.42
N PHE A 201 -4.66 -6.79 -8.41
CA PHE A 201 -5.58 -6.63 -7.29
C PHE A 201 -5.95 -8.00 -6.74
N LEU A 202 -5.47 -8.29 -5.54
CA LEU A 202 -5.60 -9.59 -4.89
C LEU A 202 -6.51 -9.49 -3.67
N PRO A 203 -7.24 -10.56 -3.29
CA PRO A 203 -8.04 -10.56 -2.08
C PRO A 203 -7.13 -10.48 -0.85
N CYS A 204 -7.41 -9.49 -0.02
CA CYS A 204 -6.75 -9.23 1.25
C CYS A 204 -7.73 -9.45 2.39
N ARG A 205 -7.28 -10.11 3.45
CA ARG A 205 -8.07 -10.26 4.67
C ARG A 205 -8.20 -8.89 5.34
N VAL A 206 -9.32 -8.66 6.01
CA VAL A 206 -9.55 -7.45 6.80
C VAL A 206 -9.49 -7.85 8.27
N TYR A 207 -8.60 -7.21 9.00
CA TYR A 207 -8.46 -7.35 10.44
C TYR A 207 -9.00 -6.11 11.15
N ARG A 208 -9.21 -6.22 12.45
CA ARG A 208 -9.53 -5.10 13.33
C ARG A 208 -8.54 -5.01 14.46
N LEU A 209 -8.12 -3.80 14.77
CA LEU A 209 -7.33 -3.53 15.96
C LEU A 209 -8.27 -3.37 17.15
N THR A 210 -8.10 -4.21 18.18
CA THR A 210 -8.89 -4.17 19.40
C THR A 210 -8.14 -3.49 20.54
N GLU A 211 -8.89 -3.06 21.55
CA GLU A 211 -8.31 -2.60 22.80
C GLU A 211 -7.79 -3.80 23.61
N LEU A 212 -6.62 -3.63 24.20
CA LEU A 212 -6.00 -4.63 25.07
C LEU A 212 -5.34 -3.90 26.23
N SER A 213 -5.70 -4.32 27.44
CA SER A 213 -5.01 -3.93 28.66
C SER A 213 -4.44 -5.19 29.31
N MET A 214 -3.22 -5.09 29.83
CA MET A 214 -2.58 -6.16 30.60
C MET A 214 -2.26 -5.64 32.00
N THR A 215 -2.35 -6.52 32.98
CA THR A 215 -1.77 -6.28 34.30
C THR A 215 -0.24 -6.16 34.21
N GLU A 216 0.41 -5.56 35.21
CA GLU A 216 1.88 -5.48 35.23
C GLU A 216 2.51 -6.88 35.21
N GLU A 217 1.91 -7.84 35.90
CA GLU A 217 2.37 -9.23 35.94
C GLU A 217 2.32 -9.89 34.55
N GLU A 218 1.23 -9.71 33.81
CA GLU A 218 1.11 -10.19 32.43
C GLU A 218 2.13 -9.50 31.51
N ALA A 219 2.28 -8.18 31.65
CA ALA A 219 3.23 -7.39 30.86
C ALA A 219 4.68 -7.81 31.11
N ARG A 220 5.08 -8.12 32.35
CA ARG A 220 6.41 -8.67 32.69
C ARG A 220 6.65 -10.04 32.07
N ASN A 221 5.61 -10.86 31.96
CA ASN A 221 5.70 -12.18 31.35
C ASN A 221 5.69 -12.16 29.81
N HIS A 222 5.35 -11.03 29.21
CA HIS A 222 5.33 -10.88 27.76
C HIS A 222 6.73 -11.04 27.14
N PRO A 223 6.89 -11.73 25.99
CA PRO A 223 8.20 -11.97 25.37
C PRO A 223 9.03 -10.71 25.07
N ALA A 224 8.37 -9.58 24.79
CA ALA A 224 9.08 -8.31 24.56
C ALA A 224 9.69 -7.73 25.85
N ALA A 225 9.00 -7.82 26.99
CA ALA A 225 9.52 -7.38 28.28
C ALA A 225 10.68 -8.27 28.75
N ARG A 226 10.50 -9.60 28.65
CA ARG A 226 11.57 -10.57 28.96
C ARG A 226 12.83 -10.33 28.15
N GLY A 227 12.71 -10.07 26.85
CA GLY A 227 13.86 -9.72 26.01
C GLY A 227 14.56 -8.43 26.43
N MET A 228 13.82 -7.43 26.93
CA MET A 228 14.41 -6.21 27.49
C MET A 228 15.11 -6.45 28.83
N ALA A 229 14.51 -7.27 29.70
CA ALA A 229 15.12 -7.67 30.97
C ALA A 229 16.42 -8.46 30.77
N GLU A 230 16.45 -9.37 29.79
CA GLU A 230 17.65 -10.13 29.41
C GLU A 230 18.78 -9.23 28.89
N PHE A 231 18.44 -8.20 28.10
CA PHE A 231 19.44 -7.32 27.50
C PHE A 231 19.91 -6.20 28.43
N TRP A 232 18.98 -5.51 29.10
CA TRP A 232 19.26 -4.33 29.93
C TRP A 232 19.30 -4.61 31.43
N GLY A 233 18.72 -5.72 31.89
CA GLY A 233 18.53 -6.07 33.30
C GLY A 233 17.10 -5.86 33.80
N GLU A 234 16.69 -6.68 34.78
CA GLU A 234 15.42 -6.54 35.47
C GLU A 234 15.29 -5.15 36.11
N ASN A 235 14.11 -4.52 36.00
CA ASN A 235 13.84 -3.16 36.49
C ASN A 235 14.74 -2.03 35.94
N HIS A 236 15.52 -2.27 34.88
CA HIS A 236 16.16 -1.18 34.14
C HIS A 236 15.10 -0.19 33.58
N PRO A 237 15.37 1.12 33.48
CA PRO A 237 14.40 2.10 32.96
C PRO A 237 13.74 1.71 31.63
N ASP A 238 14.49 1.14 30.68
CA ASP A 238 13.94 0.67 29.40
C ASP A 238 13.05 -0.57 29.53
N HIS A 239 13.37 -1.48 30.45
CA HIS A 239 12.51 -2.62 30.77
C HIS A 239 11.19 -2.16 31.39
N LEU A 240 11.24 -1.26 32.38
CA LEU A 240 10.04 -0.68 33.00
C LEU A 240 9.20 0.10 31.99
N ARG A 241 9.84 0.83 31.06
CA ARG A 241 9.15 1.53 29.98
C ARG A 241 8.43 0.56 29.04
N GLN A 242 9.05 -0.58 28.72
CA GLN A 242 8.43 -1.62 27.90
C GLN A 242 7.21 -2.23 28.61
N ILE A 243 7.32 -2.51 29.92
CA ILE A 243 6.19 -3.00 30.73
C ILE A 243 5.02 -2.00 30.68
N ALA A 244 5.29 -0.72 30.95
CA ALA A 244 4.25 0.31 30.94
C ALA A 244 3.55 0.42 29.58
N LYS A 245 4.29 0.34 28.48
CA LYS A 245 3.71 0.30 27.13
C LYS A 245 2.81 -0.92 26.91
N LEU A 246 3.25 -2.11 27.33
CA LEU A 246 2.50 -3.35 27.15
C LEU A 246 1.21 -3.36 27.96
N MET A 247 1.20 -2.79 29.16
CA MET A 247 -0.01 -2.61 29.96
C MET A 247 -1.07 -1.77 29.24
N GLU A 248 -0.64 -0.86 28.37
CA GLU A 248 -1.48 -0.02 27.50
C GLU A 248 -1.69 -0.63 26.09
N GLY A 249 -1.29 -1.87 25.85
CA GLY A 249 -1.45 -2.54 24.55
C GLY A 249 -0.52 -1.99 23.45
N ARG A 250 0.67 -1.51 23.80
CA ARG A 250 1.66 -0.93 22.88
C ARG A 250 3.00 -1.68 22.91
N LEU A 251 3.73 -1.64 21.77
CA LEU A 251 5.11 -2.14 21.63
C LEU A 251 6.16 -1.04 21.81
#